data_AF-A0AAW1RWK3-F1
#
_entry.id   AF-A0AAW1RWK3-F1
#
_cell.length_a   1.000
_cell.length_b   1.000
_cell.length_c   1.000
_cell.angle_alpha   90.00
_cell.angle_beta   90.00
_cell.angle_gamma   90.00
#
_symmetry.space_group_name_H-M   'P 1'
#
loop_
_entity.id
_entity.type
_entity.pdbx_description
1 polymer ?
#
loop_
_entity_poly.entity_id
_entity_poly.type
_entity_poly.pdbx_seq_one_letter_code
_entity_poly.pdbx_strand_id
1 'polypeptide(L)'
;MSSLPTEWRTGIATNYGGPHDGDSPYSPSYGTSIGACGQCFEIQCVNSGGEFAGRCNGDGGESITIMVSDACPECEADHLDLQALTYNQLGPMELGRIDIKYRRVNCKPPVSMMVDVDSSSGEGGWIRMTVKNAAGRAAIKGVSLRGSGSGSWTELNNDWGARWETGQQPSGYPFDMMITQDDGQVVTCNGCMDKGTGAFQTSMQFKIVGSEDSASIVSKPAAGGWLWLTLISIRFVSTAVKPIPIGKPAPTALRQFIWIKPISESPTFLHIIFRRNKPIAILRIKSIP
;
A
#
# COMPACT_ATOMS: atom_id res chain seq x y z
N MET A 1 -15.76 16.07 12.64
CA MET A 1 -14.84 14.92 12.52
C MET A 1 -13.44 15.43 12.84
N SER A 2 -12.72 14.82 13.79
CA SER A 2 -11.36 15.24 14.15
C SER A 2 -10.36 14.78 13.07
N SER A 3 -9.50 15.67 12.58
CA SER A 3 -8.39 15.32 11.70
C SER A 3 -7.39 14.39 12.42
N LEU A 4 -6.63 13.60 11.65
CA LEU A 4 -5.52 12.83 12.20
C LEU A 4 -4.41 13.77 12.71
N PRO A 5 -3.66 13.38 13.75
CA PRO A 5 -2.52 14.17 14.23
C PRO A 5 -1.45 14.31 13.13
N THR A 6 -0.96 15.52 12.93
CA THR A 6 0.13 15.82 11.97
C THR A 6 1.52 15.64 12.59
N GLU A 7 1.59 15.72 13.91
CA GLU A 7 2.82 15.69 14.70
C GLU A 7 3.47 14.31 14.69
N TRP A 8 4.80 14.33 14.53
CA TRP A 8 5.63 13.15 14.66
C TRP A 8 5.84 12.81 16.13
N ARG A 9 5.72 11.52 16.45
CA ARG A 9 6.14 10.94 17.73
C ARG A 9 7.48 10.26 17.53
N THR A 10 8.31 10.26 18.56
CA THR A 10 9.55 9.50 18.60
C THR A 10 9.29 8.13 19.22
N GLY A 11 10.08 7.14 18.84
CA GLY A 11 9.99 5.79 19.39
C GLY A 11 11.14 4.92 18.91
N ILE A 12 11.06 3.64 19.23
CA ILE A 12 12.00 2.62 18.76
C ILE A 12 11.28 1.61 17.87
N ALA A 13 12.03 0.99 16.96
CA ALA A 13 11.56 -0.18 16.25
C ALA A 13 12.48 -1.38 16.49
N THR A 14 11.87 -2.55 16.66
CA THR A 14 12.50 -3.87 16.56
C THR A 14 11.90 -4.65 15.40
N ASN A 15 12.26 -5.92 15.27
CA ASN A 15 11.65 -6.78 14.27
C ASN A 15 11.36 -8.20 14.74
N TYR A 16 10.37 -8.79 14.07
CA TYR A 16 9.98 -10.20 14.17
C TYR A 16 9.85 -10.83 12.77
N GLY A 17 9.81 -12.16 12.71
CA GLY A 17 9.62 -12.91 11.46
C GLY A 17 10.88 -12.91 10.61
N GLY A 18 12.03 -13.25 11.20
CA GLY A 18 13.33 -13.19 10.56
C GLY A 18 14.27 -14.33 10.97
N PRO A 19 15.53 -14.32 10.49
CA PRO A 19 16.49 -15.36 10.84
C PRO A 19 16.78 -15.48 12.35
N HIS A 20 16.51 -14.43 13.13
CA HIS A 20 16.78 -14.38 14.57
C HIS A 20 15.76 -15.14 15.42
N ASP A 21 14.50 -15.18 15.00
CA ASP A 21 13.42 -15.92 15.68
C ASP A 21 12.98 -17.18 14.91
N GLY A 22 13.39 -17.32 13.65
CA GLY A 22 13.06 -18.47 12.79
C GLY A 22 11.64 -18.42 12.23
N ASP A 23 10.91 -17.34 12.47
CA ASP A 23 9.55 -17.16 11.98
C ASP A 23 9.54 -16.67 10.53
N SER A 24 8.45 -16.99 9.83
CA SER A 24 8.28 -16.57 8.45
C SER A 24 8.04 -15.06 8.39
N PRO A 25 8.83 -14.29 7.62
CA PRO A 25 8.53 -12.88 7.40
C PRO A 25 7.20 -12.68 6.71
N TYR A 26 6.58 -13.70 6.11
CA TYR A 26 5.32 -13.58 5.38
C TYR A 26 4.09 -13.93 6.22
N SER A 27 4.28 -14.31 7.48
CA SER A 27 3.17 -14.65 8.38
C SER A 27 2.63 -13.39 9.04
N PRO A 28 1.44 -12.90 8.66
CA PRO A 28 0.77 -11.87 9.45
C PRO A 28 0.39 -12.48 10.80
N SER A 29 0.84 -11.84 11.88
CA SER A 29 0.28 -12.10 13.19
C SER A 29 -0.98 -11.25 13.34
N TYR A 30 -2.05 -11.84 13.88
CA TYR A 30 -3.40 -11.25 13.92
C TYR A 30 -3.86 -10.92 15.36
N GLY A 31 -2.93 -10.86 16.31
CA GLY A 31 -3.16 -10.74 17.74
C GLY A 31 -3.34 -9.33 18.25
N THR A 32 -4.28 -8.55 17.71
CA THR A 32 -4.45 -7.15 18.16
C THR A 32 -5.46 -6.97 19.29
N SER A 33 -5.22 -5.94 20.12
CA SER A 33 -6.23 -5.36 21.00
C SER A 33 -7.33 -4.64 20.20
N ILE A 34 -8.52 -4.53 20.79
CA ILE A 34 -9.70 -3.89 20.21
C ILE A 34 -9.37 -2.46 19.71
N GLY A 35 -9.75 -2.15 18.47
CA GLY A 35 -9.74 -0.79 17.91
C GLY A 35 -8.41 -0.31 17.29
N ALA A 36 -7.28 -0.98 17.51
CA ALA A 36 -6.00 -0.63 16.89
C ALA A 36 -5.80 -1.31 15.51
N CYS A 37 -6.45 -2.46 15.31
CA CYS A 37 -6.32 -3.28 14.12
C CYS A 37 -6.65 -2.50 12.83
N GLY A 38 -5.79 -2.61 11.81
CA GLY A 38 -5.97 -2.00 10.50
C GLY A 38 -5.54 -0.53 10.40
N GLN A 39 -5.23 0.16 11.50
CA GLN A 39 -4.74 1.54 11.45
C GLN A 39 -3.38 1.64 10.74
N CYS A 40 -3.15 2.74 10.01
CA CYS A 40 -1.89 2.97 9.31
C CYS A 40 -1.03 4.06 9.96
N PHE A 41 0.28 3.85 9.89
CA PHE A 41 1.28 4.79 10.36
C PHE A 41 2.31 5.05 9.28
N GLU A 42 2.75 6.29 9.18
CA GLU A 42 3.95 6.65 8.45
C GLU A 42 5.12 6.62 9.44
N ILE A 43 6.20 5.94 9.08
CA ILE A 43 7.39 5.75 9.92
C ILE A 43 8.65 6.19 9.16
N GLN A 44 9.61 6.77 9.88
CA GLN A 44 10.92 7.17 9.37
C GLN A 44 11.99 6.74 10.37
N CYS A 45 13.09 6.17 9.89
CA CYS A 45 14.29 5.97 10.69
C CYS A 45 15.02 7.31 10.92
N VAL A 46 15.55 7.52 12.13
CA VAL A 46 16.26 8.75 12.50
C VAL A 46 17.75 8.52 12.78
N ASN A 47 18.58 9.43 12.28
CA ASN A 47 20.04 9.36 12.41
C ASN A 47 20.62 10.20 13.57
N SER A 48 19.77 10.83 14.38
CA SER A 48 20.21 11.58 15.56
C SER A 48 19.13 11.63 16.64
N GLY A 49 19.52 11.91 17.88
CA GLY A 49 18.61 12.26 18.96
C GLY A 49 18.26 11.14 19.96
N GLY A 50 18.57 9.88 19.66
CA GLY A 50 18.33 8.76 20.58
C GLY A 50 19.48 7.75 20.66
N GLU A 51 19.29 6.71 21.46
CA GLU A 51 20.28 5.68 21.78
C GLU A 51 20.63 4.81 20.56
N PHE A 52 19.65 4.58 19.68
CA PHE A 52 19.77 3.71 18.50
C PHE A 52 19.83 4.52 17.19
N ALA A 53 20.07 5.82 17.29
CA ALA A 53 20.22 6.71 16.16
C ALA A 53 21.50 6.42 15.36
N GLY A 54 21.46 6.68 14.06
CA GLY A 54 22.59 6.45 13.15
C GLY A 54 22.63 5.03 12.57
N ARG A 55 21.58 4.24 12.82
CA ARG A 55 21.44 2.84 12.40
C ARG A 55 20.52 2.67 11.19
N CYS A 56 20.26 3.75 10.45
CA CYS A 56 19.45 3.69 9.24
C CYS A 56 20.27 3.14 8.06
N ASN A 57 19.62 2.52 7.07
CA ASN A 57 20.27 2.05 5.84
C ASN A 57 20.80 3.17 4.93
N GLY A 58 20.51 4.44 5.26
CA GLY A 58 20.93 5.62 4.50
C GLY A 58 20.87 6.88 5.36
N ASP A 59 20.63 8.02 4.74
CA ASP A 59 20.62 9.34 5.42
C ASP A 59 19.46 9.52 6.41
N GLY A 60 18.55 8.54 6.48
CA GLY A 60 17.36 8.58 7.33
C GLY A 60 16.28 9.49 6.75
N GLY A 61 15.10 9.49 7.38
CA GLY A 61 13.99 10.32 6.93
C GLY A 61 13.20 9.80 5.73
N GLU A 62 13.55 8.65 5.16
CA GLU A 62 12.69 7.97 4.18
C GLU A 62 11.43 7.42 4.87
N SER A 63 10.26 7.73 4.30
CA SER A 63 8.97 7.33 4.85
C SER A 63 8.51 5.98 4.31
N ILE A 64 8.04 5.13 5.22
CA ILE A 64 7.31 3.90 4.89
C ILE A 64 5.94 3.96 5.56
N THR A 65 4.90 3.51 4.86
CA THR A 65 3.58 3.33 5.46
C THR A 65 3.41 1.88 5.90
N ILE A 66 3.07 1.69 7.17
CA ILE A 66 2.78 0.39 7.77
C ILE A 66 1.31 0.32 8.20
N MET A 67 0.83 -0.89 8.43
CA MET A 67 -0.49 -1.17 9.00
C MET A 67 -0.32 -2.00 10.27
N VAL A 68 -1.09 -1.68 11.31
CA VAL A 68 -1.15 -2.48 12.53
C VAL A 68 -1.91 -3.77 12.25
N SER A 69 -1.21 -4.89 12.26
CA SER A 69 -1.79 -6.23 12.14
C SER A 69 -1.77 -7.04 13.43
N ASP A 70 -0.86 -6.70 14.36
CA ASP A 70 -0.60 -7.47 15.59
C ASP A 70 -0.43 -6.60 16.83
N ALA A 71 -0.43 -7.22 18.02
CA ALA A 71 0.02 -6.60 19.26
C ALA A 71 1.36 -7.18 19.72
N CYS A 72 2.15 -6.34 20.37
CA CYS A 72 3.38 -6.73 21.06
C CYS A 72 3.19 -6.46 22.57
N PRO A 73 2.78 -7.46 23.37
CA PRO A 73 2.52 -7.28 24.80
C PRO A 73 3.73 -6.85 25.63
N GLU A 74 4.94 -7.15 25.16
CA GLU A 74 6.21 -6.78 25.77
C GLU A 74 6.75 -5.42 25.31
N CYS A 75 6.12 -4.79 24.32
CA CYS A 75 6.50 -3.49 23.79
C CYS A 75 5.90 -2.36 24.64
N GLU A 76 6.70 -1.32 24.85
CA GLU A 76 6.22 -0.04 25.37
C GLU A 76 5.36 0.70 24.34
N ALA A 77 4.63 1.74 24.77
CA ALA A 77 3.66 2.46 23.91
C ALA A 77 4.29 3.16 22.68
N ASP A 78 5.58 3.42 22.71
CA ASP A 78 6.39 4.02 21.64
C ASP A 78 7.32 3.02 20.94
N HIS A 79 7.09 1.73 21.14
CA HIS A 79 7.86 0.66 20.53
C HIS A 79 7.03 -0.05 19.45
N LEU A 80 7.49 0.03 18.20
CA LEU A 80 6.91 -0.68 17.06
C LEU A 80 7.71 -1.94 16.73
N ASP A 81 7.09 -3.11 16.88
CA ASP A 81 7.71 -4.35 16.41
C ASP A 81 7.33 -4.63 14.95
N LEU A 82 8.30 -4.46 14.06
CA LEU A 82 8.06 -4.47 12.62
C LEU A 82 8.33 -5.85 12.04
N GLN A 83 7.52 -6.25 11.07
CA GLN A 83 7.86 -7.39 10.22
C GLN A 83 9.27 -7.21 9.63
N ALA A 84 10.11 -8.25 9.65
CA ALA A 84 11.53 -8.16 9.29
C ALA A 84 11.80 -7.50 7.92
N LEU A 85 10.95 -7.77 6.92
CA LEU A 85 11.06 -7.16 5.59
C LEU A 85 10.79 -5.64 5.58
N THR A 86 9.94 -5.16 6.48
CA THR A 86 9.66 -3.74 6.67
C THR A 86 10.79 -3.08 7.45
N TYR A 87 11.27 -3.73 8.53
CA TYR A 87 12.42 -3.26 9.29
C TYR A 87 13.67 -3.11 8.41
N ASN A 88 13.95 -4.12 7.58
CA ASN A 88 15.12 -4.14 6.70
C ASN A 88 15.11 -3.06 5.60
N GLN A 89 13.99 -2.35 5.40
CA GLN A 89 13.97 -1.16 4.55
C GLN A 89 14.49 0.07 5.29
N LEU A 90 14.37 0.11 6.62
CA LEU A 90 14.74 1.24 7.46
C LEU A 90 16.17 1.14 7.99
N GLY A 91 16.56 -0.04 8.48
CA GLY A 91 17.88 -0.26 9.06
C GLY A 91 18.35 -1.72 8.94
N PRO A 92 19.64 -1.97 9.21
CA PRO A 92 20.20 -3.32 9.11
C PRO A 92 19.65 -4.22 10.21
N MET A 93 19.13 -5.40 9.84
CA MET A 93 18.49 -6.34 10.77
C MET A 93 19.44 -6.78 11.90
N GLU A 94 20.73 -6.89 11.62
CA GLU A 94 21.77 -7.30 12.58
C GLU A 94 21.96 -6.31 13.75
N LEU A 95 21.50 -5.06 13.59
CA LEU A 95 21.57 -4.06 14.66
C LEU A 95 20.39 -4.16 15.64
N GLY A 96 19.34 -4.91 15.29
CA GLY A 96 18.20 -5.31 16.12
C GLY A 96 17.23 -4.19 16.56
N ARG A 97 17.74 -2.97 16.77
CA ARG A 97 16.98 -1.78 17.17
C ARG A 97 17.41 -0.56 16.37
N ILE A 98 16.44 0.24 15.97
CA ILE A 98 16.61 1.58 15.39
C ILE A 98 15.71 2.59 16.10
N ASP A 99 16.16 3.84 16.12
CA ASP A 99 15.27 4.95 16.49
C ASP A 99 14.41 5.34 15.29
N ILE A 100 13.14 5.60 15.57
CA ILE A 100 12.18 6.03 14.57
C ILE A 100 11.43 7.27 15.03
N LYS A 101 10.81 7.92 14.06
CA LYS A 101 9.64 8.74 14.31
C LYS A 101 8.46 8.22 13.50
N TYR A 102 7.28 8.34 14.05
CA TYR A 102 6.06 7.82 13.46
C TYR A 102 4.86 8.73 13.71
N ARG A 103 3.86 8.66 12.83
CA ARG A 103 2.57 9.35 13.01
C ARG A 103 1.45 8.60 12.32
N ARG A 104 0.22 8.76 12.82
CA ARG A 104 -0.96 8.12 12.25
C ARG A 104 -1.31 8.77 10.90
N VAL A 105 -1.57 7.97 9.88
CA VAL A 105 -1.95 8.42 8.53
C VAL A 105 -3.17 7.66 8.02
N ASN A 106 -3.80 8.19 6.97
CA ASN A 106 -4.86 7.48 6.28
C ASN A 106 -4.29 6.26 5.52
N CYS A 107 -4.95 5.12 5.64
CA CYS A 107 -4.69 3.92 4.87
C CYS A 107 -5.11 4.06 3.41
N LYS A 108 -4.25 3.59 2.51
CA LYS A 108 -4.46 3.52 1.05
C LYS A 108 -4.26 2.08 0.57
N PRO A 109 -5.18 1.16 0.89
CA PRO A 109 -5.06 -0.23 0.47
C PRO A 109 -5.08 -0.31 -1.07
N PRO A 110 -4.31 -1.23 -1.68
CA PRO A 110 -4.22 -1.37 -3.14
C PRO A 110 -5.45 -2.04 -3.77
N VAL A 111 -6.31 -2.63 -2.93
CA VAL A 111 -7.53 -3.34 -3.33
C VAL A 111 -8.71 -2.83 -2.52
N SER A 112 -9.92 -3.06 -3.03
CA SER A 112 -11.16 -2.68 -2.35
C SER A 112 -11.35 -3.42 -1.03
N MET A 113 -12.19 -2.84 -0.18
CA MET A 113 -12.59 -3.45 1.08
C MET A 113 -13.25 -4.80 0.82
N MET A 114 -12.87 -5.80 1.60
CA MET A 114 -13.45 -7.13 1.56
C MET A 114 -13.89 -7.53 2.96
N VAL A 115 -14.87 -8.43 3.02
CA VAL A 115 -15.36 -9.00 4.26
C VAL A 115 -15.16 -10.50 4.19
N ASP A 116 -14.46 -11.05 5.17
CA ASP A 116 -14.16 -12.47 5.25
C ASP A 116 -15.01 -13.09 6.34
N VAL A 117 -15.97 -13.93 5.99
CA VAL A 117 -16.82 -14.62 6.96
C VAL A 117 -16.09 -15.88 7.41
N ASP A 118 -15.51 -15.82 8.61
CA ASP A 118 -14.78 -16.94 9.20
C ASP A 118 -15.70 -18.16 9.34
N SER A 119 -16.92 -17.92 9.83
CA SER A 119 -17.83 -18.99 10.22
C SER A 119 -19.23 -18.48 10.59
N SER A 120 -20.25 -19.32 10.38
CA SER A 120 -21.66 -19.01 10.64
C SER A 120 -22.44 -20.30 10.92
N SER A 121 -23.41 -20.26 11.84
CA SER A 121 -24.38 -21.33 12.06
C SER A 121 -25.73 -21.10 11.36
N GLY A 122 -25.88 -20.00 10.62
CA GLY A 122 -27.11 -19.61 9.94
C GLY A 122 -28.07 -18.75 10.77
N GLU A 123 -29.27 -18.56 10.24
CA GLU A 123 -30.31 -17.68 10.77
C GLU A 123 -30.60 -17.90 12.26
N GLY A 124 -30.66 -16.82 13.03
CA GLY A 124 -30.90 -16.84 14.48
C GLY A 124 -29.74 -17.38 15.31
N GLY A 125 -28.68 -17.88 14.68
CA GLY A 125 -27.46 -18.37 15.31
C GLY A 125 -26.31 -17.38 15.22
N TRP A 126 -25.07 -17.86 15.32
CA TRP A 126 -23.91 -17.00 15.34
C TRP A 126 -23.31 -16.78 13.94
N ILE A 127 -22.69 -15.61 13.75
CA ILE A 127 -21.86 -15.29 12.58
C ILE A 127 -20.64 -14.50 13.05
N ARG A 128 -19.48 -14.80 12.46
CA ARG A 128 -18.22 -14.08 12.69
C ARG A 128 -17.60 -13.69 11.35
N MET A 129 -17.09 -12.47 11.27
CA MET A 129 -16.40 -11.96 10.08
C MET A 129 -15.28 -10.98 10.41
N THR A 130 -14.42 -10.73 9.43
CA THR A 130 -13.33 -9.77 9.50
C THR A 130 -13.43 -8.78 8.35
N VAL A 131 -13.35 -7.48 8.64
CA VAL A 131 -13.24 -6.43 7.62
C VAL A 131 -11.76 -6.26 7.25
N LYS A 132 -11.43 -6.38 5.96
CA LYS A 132 -10.07 -6.24 5.44
C LYS A 132 -10.02 -5.13 4.39
N ASN A 133 -8.85 -4.51 4.24
CA ASN A 133 -8.59 -3.46 3.23
C ASN A 133 -9.49 -2.21 3.36
N ALA A 134 -9.79 -1.79 4.57
CA ALA A 134 -10.44 -0.50 4.81
C ALA A 134 -9.46 0.66 4.54
N ALA A 135 -9.87 1.63 3.72
CA ALA A 135 -9.14 2.87 3.48
C ALA A 135 -9.50 3.93 4.53
N GLY A 136 -8.89 5.11 4.43
CA GLY A 136 -9.16 6.21 5.38
C GLY A 136 -8.55 5.91 6.74
N ARG A 137 -9.27 6.14 7.84
CA ARG A 137 -8.71 5.91 9.18
C ARG A 137 -8.50 4.44 9.53
N ALA A 138 -9.18 3.54 8.81
CA ALA A 138 -9.18 2.08 8.91
C ALA A 138 -9.48 1.48 10.30
N ALA A 139 -9.65 2.31 11.33
CA ALA A 139 -10.19 1.92 12.62
C ALA A 139 -11.70 1.79 12.52
N ILE A 140 -12.17 0.54 12.44
CA ILE A 140 -13.59 0.22 12.41
C ILE A 140 -14.15 0.30 13.84
N LYS A 141 -15.24 1.02 14.02
CA LYS A 141 -15.95 1.21 15.28
C LYS A 141 -17.24 0.40 15.36
N GLY A 142 -17.84 0.04 14.22
CA GLY A 142 -19.06 -0.76 14.20
C GLY A 142 -19.28 -1.46 12.88
N VAL A 143 -19.88 -2.65 12.97
CA VAL A 143 -20.38 -3.44 11.83
C VAL A 143 -21.81 -3.85 12.15
N SER A 144 -22.71 -3.73 11.18
CA SER A 144 -24.10 -4.15 11.32
C SER A 144 -24.57 -4.89 10.07
N LEU A 145 -25.47 -5.84 10.27
CA LEU A 145 -26.09 -6.64 9.22
C LEU A 145 -27.61 -6.57 9.29
N ARG A 146 -28.29 -6.75 8.16
CA ARG A 146 -29.72 -7.08 8.10
C ARG A 146 -30.02 -7.87 6.84
N GLY A 147 -31.20 -8.48 6.78
CA GLY A 147 -31.73 -9.04 5.54
C GLY A 147 -31.88 -7.95 4.47
N SER A 148 -31.59 -8.23 3.20
CA SER A 148 -31.60 -7.17 2.20
C SER A 148 -33.00 -6.56 2.06
N GLY A 149 -33.05 -5.23 2.11
CA GLY A 149 -34.31 -4.48 1.99
C GLY A 149 -35.33 -4.74 3.11
N SER A 150 -34.95 -5.43 4.20
CA SER A 150 -35.88 -5.82 5.26
C SER A 150 -35.23 -5.86 6.64
N GLY A 151 -36.06 -5.82 7.68
CA GLY A 151 -35.63 -6.00 9.07
C GLY A 151 -34.92 -4.80 9.70
N SER A 152 -34.55 -4.99 10.96
CA SER A 152 -33.73 -4.05 11.73
C SER A 152 -32.25 -4.40 11.58
N TRP A 153 -31.37 -3.41 11.76
CA TRP A 153 -29.93 -3.65 11.81
C TRP A 153 -29.59 -4.45 13.08
N THR A 154 -28.93 -5.59 12.88
CA THR A 154 -28.25 -6.35 13.92
C THR A 154 -26.82 -5.85 14.03
N GLU A 155 -26.46 -5.27 15.17
CA GLU A 155 -25.08 -4.87 15.46
C GLU A 155 -24.22 -6.09 15.79
N LEU A 156 -22.96 -6.04 15.35
CA LEU A 156 -21.94 -7.02 15.68
C LEU A 156 -21.01 -6.45 16.75
N ASN A 157 -20.58 -7.30 17.66
CA ASN A 157 -19.61 -7.02 18.70
C ASN A 157 -18.19 -7.27 18.19
N ASN A 158 -17.22 -6.51 18.71
CA ASN A 158 -15.80 -6.71 18.45
C ASN A 158 -15.10 -7.08 19.76
N ASP A 159 -14.88 -8.38 19.95
CA ASP A 159 -14.29 -8.89 21.18
C ASP A 159 -12.76 -9.06 21.07
N TRP A 160 -12.23 -9.17 19.85
CA TRP A 160 -10.80 -9.33 19.62
C TRP A 160 -10.37 -8.92 18.21
N GLY A 161 -9.26 -8.19 18.11
CA GLY A 161 -8.69 -7.69 16.86
C GLY A 161 -9.69 -7.05 15.92
N ALA A 162 -9.71 -7.48 14.65
CA ALA A 162 -10.66 -7.02 13.63
C ALA A 162 -11.88 -7.95 13.42
N ARG A 163 -12.17 -8.84 14.38
CA ARG A 163 -13.28 -9.79 14.29
C ARG A 163 -14.58 -9.20 14.81
N TRP A 164 -15.62 -9.28 14.01
CA TRP A 164 -16.97 -8.80 14.30
C TRP A 164 -17.92 -9.99 14.34
N GLU A 165 -18.68 -10.13 15.42
CA GLU A 165 -19.58 -11.26 15.61
C GLU A 165 -20.91 -10.91 16.28
N THR A 166 -21.91 -11.72 16.02
CA THR A 166 -23.19 -11.67 16.74
C THR A 166 -23.70 -13.09 16.93
N GLY A 167 -24.38 -13.33 18.05
CA GLY A 167 -25.08 -14.58 18.33
C GLY A 167 -26.50 -14.64 17.75
N GLN A 168 -26.95 -13.58 17.07
CA GLN A 168 -28.31 -13.43 16.54
C GLN A 168 -28.26 -12.99 15.06
N GLN A 169 -27.71 -13.85 14.21
CA GLN A 169 -27.59 -13.61 12.77
C GLN A 169 -28.98 -13.29 12.17
N PRO A 170 -29.12 -12.17 11.42
CA PRO A 170 -30.37 -11.84 10.77
C PRO A 170 -30.78 -12.88 9.73
N SER A 171 -32.07 -12.88 9.38
CA SER A 171 -32.63 -13.68 8.30
C SER A 171 -32.65 -12.92 6.97
N GLY A 172 -32.98 -13.63 5.88
CA GLY A 172 -33.24 -12.99 4.58
C GLY A 172 -31.99 -12.61 3.80
N TYR A 173 -31.16 -13.60 3.44
CA TYR A 173 -30.07 -13.40 2.47
C TYR A 173 -30.60 -12.89 1.10
N PRO A 174 -29.80 -12.14 0.34
CA PRO A 174 -28.47 -11.61 0.70
C PRO A 174 -28.57 -10.57 1.82
N PHE A 175 -27.48 -10.30 2.53
CA PHE A 175 -27.48 -9.28 3.59
C PHE A 175 -27.07 -7.91 3.06
N ASP A 176 -27.69 -6.88 3.63
CA ASP A 176 -27.16 -5.52 3.64
C ASP A 176 -26.13 -5.42 4.77
N MET A 177 -25.10 -4.61 4.56
CA MET A 177 -24.05 -4.36 5.54
C MET A 177 -23.82 -2.87 5.73
N MET A 178 -23.55 -2.48 6.96
CA MET A 178 -23.16 -1.13 7.34
C MET A 178 -21.88 -1.20 8.17
N ILE A 179 -20.87 -0.41 7.79
CA ILE A 179 -19.58 -0.35 8.49
C ILE A 179 -19.29 1.11 8.85
N THR A 180 -18.93 1.35 10.11
CA THR A 180 -18.67 2.68 10.68
C THR A 180 -17.21 2.81 11.12
N GLN A 181 -16.55 3.90 10.74
CA GLN A 181 -15.20 4.26 11.20
C GLN A 181 -15.20 5.07 12.50
N ASP A 182 -14.04 5.16 13.14
CA ASP A 182 -13.82 5.93 14.36
C ASP A 182 -13.98 7.46 14.19
N ASP A 183 -13.94 7.99 12.97
CA ASP A 183 -14.33 9.37 12.65
C ASP A 183 -15.82 9.57 12.40
N GLY A 184 -16.61 8.49 12.38
CA GLY A 184 -18.04 8.52 12.10
C GLY A 184 -18.40 8.42 10.61
N GLN A 185 -17.44 8.21 9.70
CA GLN A 185 -17.79 7.84 8.33
C GLN A 185 -18.50 6.48 8.31
N VAL A 186 -19.56 6.39 7.50
CA VAL A 186 -20.36 5.18 7.34
C VAL A 186 -20.37 4.79 5.87
N VAL A 187 -20.12 3.51 5.59
CA VAL A 187 -20.31 2.90 4.27
C VAL A 187 -21.34 1.79 4.38
N THR A 188 -22.18 1.67 3.37
CA THR A 188 -23.23 0.66 3.29
C THR A 188 -23.18 -0.07 1.97
N CYS A 189 -23.43 -1.37 1.97
CA CYS A 189 -23.74 -2.12 0.77
C CYS A 189 -25.06 -2.86 0.95
N ASN A 190 -25.92 -2.78 -0.07
CA ASN A 190 -27.19 -3.48 -0.07
C ASN A 190 -27.05 -4.79 -0.84
N GLY A 191 -27.55 -5.90 -0.28
CA GLY A 191 -27.53 -7.22 -0.91
C GLY A 191 -26.14 -7.69 -1.34
N CYS A 192 -25.10 -7.36 -0.57
CA CYS A 192 -23.70 -7.57 -0.94
C CYS A 192 -23.08 -8.84 -0.37
N MET A 193 -23.78 -9.53 0.54
CA MET A 193 -23.28 -10.75 1.16
C MET A 193 -24.30 -11.88 0.99
N ASP A 194 -23.98 -12.79 0.07
CA ASP A 194 -24.73 -14.03 -0.10
C ASP A 194 -24.48 -15.00 1.07
N LYS A 195 -25.28 -16.06 1.13
CA LYS A 195 -25.10 -17.12 2.14
C LYS A 195 -23.79 -17.88 1.88
N GLY A 196 -22.91 -17.90 2.87
CA GLY A 196 -21.67 -18.68 2.82
C GLY A 196 -20.61 -18.21 3.80
N THR A 197 -19.47 -18.90 3.78
CA THR A 197 -18.24 -18.50 4.47
C THR A 197 -17.15 -18.12 3.46
N GLY A 198 -16.12 -17.42 3.91
CA GLY A 198 -14.99 -16.96 3.11
C GLY A 198 -15.11 -15.51 2.66
N ALA A 199 -14.31 -15.17 1.66
CA ALA A 199 -14.08 -13.81 1.22
C ALA A 199 -15.19 -13.27 0.29
N PHE A 200 -15.88 -12.24 0.74
CA PHE A 200 -16.82 -11.43 -0.03
C PHE A 200 -16.17 -10.11 -0.43
N GLN A 201 -16.05 -9.87 -1.73
CA GLN A 201 -15.59 -8.58 -2.24
C GLN A 201 -16.71 -7.55 -2.15
N THR A 202 -16.39 -6.37 -1.64
CA THR A 202 -17.38 -5.29 -1.52
C THR A 202 -17.02 -4.15 -2.47
N SER A 203 -18.03 -3.42 -2.92
CA SER A 203 -17.83 -2.13 -3.61
C SER A 203 -17.65 -0.97 -2.62
N MET A 204 -17.68 -1.24 -1.32
CA MET A 204 -17.56 -0.23 -0.28
C MET A 204 -16.12 0.24 -0.14
N GLN A 205 -15.95 1.54 0.07
CA GLN A 205 -14.69 2.09 0.55
C GLN A 205 -14.92 3.42 1.28
N PHE A 206 -14.16 3.65 2.36
CA PHE A 206 -14.18 4.92 3.07
C PHE A 206 -13.48 6.01 2.25
N LYS A 207 -13.94 7.26 2.40
CA LYS A 207 -13.28 8.39 1.77
C LYS A 207 -12.03 8.75 2.56
N ILE A 208 -10.96 9.06 1.84
CA ILE A 208 -9.74 9.57 2.43
C ILE A 208 -9.88 11.08 2.58
N VAL A 209 -10.18 11.53 3.79
CA VAL A 209 -10.33 12.95 4.10
C VAL A 209 -8.94 13.54 4.38
N GLY A 210 -8.61 14.67 3.73
CA GLY A 210 -7.35 15.39 3.96
C GLY A 210 -6.16 14.94 3.12
N SER A 211 -6.34 14.04 2.14
CA SER A 211 -5.46 14.07 0.97
C SER A 211 -6.01 15.13 0.04
N GLU A 212 -5.24 16.18 -0.22
CA GLU A 212 -5.50 17.00 -1.40
C GLU A 212 -5.62 16.04 -2.58
N ASP A 213 -6.82 15.93 -3.13
CA ASP A 213 -7.03 15.44 -4.48
C ASP A 213 -6.30 16.44 -5.39
N SER A 214 -4.99 16.26 -5.54
CA SER A 214 -4.29 16.63 -6.77
C SER A 214 -4.73 15.68 -7.90
N ALA A 215 -6.03 15.46 -8.03
CA ALA A 215 -6.61 15.16 -9.32
C ALA A 215 -6.53 16.48 -10.08
N SER A 216 -5.41 16.70 -10.77
CA SER A 216 -5.40 17.59 -11.91
C SER A 216 -6.48 17.08 -12.86
N ILE A 217 -7.68 17.64 -12.75
CA ILE A 217 -8.69 17.58 -13.79
C ILE A 217 -8.05 18.34 -14.95
N VAL A 218 -7.29 17.62 -15.77
CA VAL A 218 -7.08 18.04 -17.15
C VAL A 218 -8.45 17.89 -17.78
N SER A 219 -9.25 18.96 -17.69
CA SER A 219 -10.46 19.09 -18.48
C SER A 219 -10.03 18.95 -19.94
N LYS A 220 -10.43 17.83 -20.54
CA LYS A 220 -10.34 17.59 -21.97
C LYS A 220 -10.93 18.82 -22.68
N PRO A 221 -10.17 19.60 -23.45
CA PRO A 221 -10.78 20.67 -24.21
C PRO A 221 -11.72 20.03 -25.23
N ALA A 222 -12.94 20.56 -25.28
CA ALA A 222 -13.93 20.22 -26.28
C ALA A 222 -13.33 20.40 -27.68
N ALA A 223 -13.68 19.48 -28.58
CA ALA A 223 -13.26 19.52 -29.97
C ALA A 223 -13.65 20.85 -30.63
N GLY A 224 -12.69 21.48 -31.31
CA GLY A 224 -12.94 22.56 -32.27
C GLY A 224 -12.18 23.85 -31.98
N GLY A 225 -11.01 24.01 -32.60
CA GLY A 225 -10.31 25.29 -32.66
C GLY A 225 -8.87 25.15 -33.12
N TRP A 226 -8.58 25.59 -34.35
CA TRP A 226 -7.24 25.59 -34.93
C TRP A 226 -6.40 26.70 -34.29
N LEU A 227 -5.23 26.38 -33.73
CA LEU A 227 -4.26 27.36 -33.26
C LEU A 227 -2.94 27.21 -34.04
N TRP A 228 -2.52 28.29 -34.70
CA TRP A 228 -1.27 28.37 -35.46
C TRP A 228 -0.05 28.30 -34.53
N LEU A 229 0.77 27.26 -34.70
CA LEU A 229 2.09 27.18 -34.06
C LEU A 229 3.15 27.72 -35.03
N THR A 230 3.77 28.83 -34.64
CA THR A 230 4.96 29.39 -35.29
C THR A 230 6.14 28.43 -35.08
N LEU A 231 6.75 27.97 -36.17
CA LEU A 231 7.96 27.14 -36.17
C LEU A 231 9.16 27.96 -35.70
N ILE A 232 9.67 27.67 -34.50
CA ILE A 232 11.01 28.10 -34.09
C ILE A 232 12.02 27.20 -34.82
N SER A 233 12.71 27.74 -35.82
CA SER A 233 13.84 27.07 -36.49
C SER A 233 15.06 27.01 -35.57
N ILE A 234 15.46 25.81 -35.16
CA ILE A 234 16.77 25.57 -34.55
C ILE A 234 17.74 25.19 -35.68
N ARG A 235 18.73 26.04 -35.95
CA ARG A 235 19.81 25.78 -36.90
C ARG A 235 20.85 24.85 -36.28
N PHE A 236 21.06 23.68 -36.88
CA PHE A 236 22.24 22.85 -36.59
C PHE A 236 23.43 23.36 -37.42
N VAL A 237 24.50 23.77 -36.75
CA VAL A 237 25.80 24.07 -37.39
C VAL A 237 26.54 22.75 -37.57
N SER A 238 26.71 22.34 -38.83
CA SER A 238 27.52 21.16 -39.19
C SER A 238 28.98 21.59 -39.38
N THR A 239 29.89 21.05 -38.58
CA THR A 239 31.33 21.11 -38.87
C THR A 239 31.81 19.74 -39.34
N ALA A 240 32.30 19.69 -40.58
CA ALA A 240 32.87 18.51 -41.20
C ALA A 240 34.15 18.04 -40.48
N VAL A 241 34.25 16.76 -40.18
CA VAL A 241 35.47 16.12 -39.65
C VAL A 241 36.04 15.17 -40.72
N LYS A 242 37.35 15.31 -40.99
CA LYS A 242 38.12 14.52 -41.96
C LYS A 242 38.35 13.08 -41.48
N PRO A 243 38.47 12.09 -42.39
CA PRO A 243 38.69 10.69 -42.03
C PRO A 243 40.16 10.37 -41.73
N ILE A 244 40.40 9.46 -40.78
CA ILE A 244 41.71 8.88 -40.42
C ILE A 244 41.60 7.33 -40.56
N PRO A 245 42.64 6.61 -41.01
CA PRO A 245 42.50 5.28 -41.62
C PRO A 245 42.46 4.10 -40.63
N ILE A 246 41.91 2.98 -41.14
CA ILE A 246 41.60 1.71 -40.46
C ILE A 246 42.84 0.81 -40.32
N GLY A 247 43.02 0.15 -39.17
CA GLY A 247 44.03 -0.91 -39.01
C GLY A 247 43.98 -1.77 -37.73
N LYS A 248 43.22 -2.89 -37.80
CA LYS A 248 43.38 -4.22 -37.12
C LYS A 248 43.27 -4.33 -35.56
N PRO A 249 43.11 -5.55 -34.99
CA PRO A 249 41.84 -6.30 -34.84
C PRO A 249 41.46 -6.56 -33.37
N ALA A 250 40.18 -6.86 -33.13
CA ALA A 250 39.61 -7.18 -31.82
C ALA A 250 39.96 -8.59 -31.30
N PRO A 251 39.99 -8.83 -29.98
CA PRO A 251 39.80 -10.15 -29.41
C PRO A 251 38.34 -10.44 -29.06
N THR A 252 38.00 -11.68 -29.40
CA THR A 252 36.77 -12.47 -29.28
C THR A 252 36.11 -12.49 -27.89
N ALA A 253 34.80 -12.24 -27.81
CA ALA A 253 33.91 -12.90 -26.83
C ALA A 253 32.42 -12.84 -27.22
N LEU A 254 31.82 -14.03 -27.25
CA LEU A 254 30.40 -14.41 -27.23
C LEU A 254 29.39 -13.66 -28.13
N ARG A 255 29.02 -14.34 -29.22
CA ARG A 255 27.78 -14.11 -29.97
C ARG A 255 26.58 -14.59 -29.15
N GLN A 256 25.62 -13.71 -28.87
CA GLN A 256 24.21 -14.09 -28.77
C GLN A 256 23.46 -13.46 -29.94
N PHE A 257 22.81 -14.30 -30.73
CA PHE A 257 22.04 -13.91 -31.90
C PHE A 257 20.72 -13.27 -31.46
N ILE A 258 20.51 -12.00 -31.80
CA ILE A 258 19.18 -11.38 -31.79
C ILE A 258 18.66 -11.43 -33.23
N TRP A 259 17.56 -12.14 -33.44
CA TRP A 259 16.83 -12.12 -34.70
C TRP A 259 16.05 -10.80 -34.80
N ILE A 260 16.45 -9.91 -35.70
CA ILE A 260 15.67 -8.73 -36.09
C ILE A 260 15.12 -9.04 -37.47
N LYS A 261 13.80 -9.22 -37.60
CA LYS A 261 13.14 -9.15 -38.91
C LYS A 261 13.02 -7.67 -39.30
N PRO A 262 13.50 -7.24 -40.48
CA PRO A 262 13.23 -5.90 -40.98
C PRO A 262 11.80 -5.88 -41.52
N ILE A 263 10.94 -5.02 -40.96
CA ILE A 263 9.77 -4.51 -41.67
C ILE A 263 10.07 -3.04 -41.97
N SER A 264 9.87 -2.72 -43.24
CA SER A 264 10.29 -1.51 -43.92
C SER A 264 9.56 -0.25 -43.45
N GLU A 265 10.27 0.87 -43.65
CA GLU A 265 9.78 2.23 -43.89
C GLU A 265 9.18 3.05 -42.71
N SER A 266 10.08 3.90 -42.18
CA SER A 266 9.85 5.26 -41.65
C SER A 266 9.23 5.45 -40.25
N PRO A 267 9.60 6.56 -39.57
CA PRO A 267 10.11 6.49 -38.22
C PRO A 267 9.07 6.92 -37.20
N THR A 268 8.81 6.07 -36.21
CA THR A 268 8.14 6.54 -34.99
C THR A 268 8.50 5.66 -33.79
N PHE A 269 8.89 6.33 -32.71
CA PHE A 269 8.85 5.91 -31.30
C PHE A 269 9.42 4.54 -30.91
N LEU A 270 10.46 4.58 -30.06
CA LEU A 270 10.90 3.43 -29.28
C LEU A 270 9.93 3.20 -28.11
N HIS A 271 9.05 2.20 -28.22
CA HIS A 271 8.26 1.71 -27.09
C HIS A 271 9.04 0.63 -26.34
N ILE A 272 9.46 0.92 -25.11
CA ILE A 272 9.98 -0.10 -24.18
C ILE A 272 8.84 -0.50 -23.24
N ILE A 273 8.38 -1.74 -23.35
CA ILE A 273 7.35 -2.33 -22.48
C ILE A 273 8.06 -3.01 -21.31
N PHE A 274 7.81 -2.56 -20.07
CA PHE A 274 8.19 -3.32 -18.87
C PHE A 274 6.99 -4.12 -18.35
N ARG A 275 7.08 -5.44 -18.36
CA ARG A 275 6.24 -6.32 -17.53
C ARG A 275 6.90 -6.48 -16.15
N ARG A 276 6.14 -6.25 -15.08
CA ARG A 276 6.54 -6.47 -13.68
C ARG A 276 6.73 -7.96 -13.36
N ASN A 277 7.87 -8.31 -12.75
CA ASN A 277 7.96 -9.19 -11.57
C ASN A 277 9.40 -9.18 -10.96
N LYS A 278 9.77 -8.05 -10.32
CA LYS A 278 11.01 -7.79 -9.50
C LYS A 278 12.38 -8.23 -10.10
N PRO A 279 13.49 -7.91 -9.39
CA PRO A 279 14.33 -6.73 -9.58
C PRO A 279 15.52 -7.02 -10.51
N ILE A 280 16.29 -6.03 -10.98
CA ILE A 280 17.64 -5.77 -10.43
C ILE A 280 18.28 -4.59 -11.19
N ALA A 281 19.13 -3.87 -10.45
CA ALA A 281 20.26 -3.02 -10.86
C ALA A 281 19.97 -1.69 -11.57
N ILE A 282 20.24 -0.63 -10.80
CA ILE A 282 20.60 0.69 -11.30
C ILE A 282 22.02 0.60 -11.83
N LEU A 283 22.24 0.94 -13.11
CA LEU A 283 23.55 1.31 -13.61
C LEU A 283 23.56 2.83 -13.85
N ARG A 284 24.29 3.58 -13.00
CA ARG A 284 24.64 4.98 -13.26
C ARG A 284 25.80 5.01 -14.26
N ILE A 285 25.67 5.75 -15.36
CA ILE A 285 26.84 6.26 -16.07
C ILE A 285 26.70 7.79 -16.21
N LYS A 286 27.80 8.42 -15.81
CA LYS A 286 28.07 9.84 -15.63
C LYS A 286 27.89 10.61 -16.94
N SER A 287 27.17 11.73 -16.87
CA SER A 287 27.02 12.66 -17.97
C SER A 287 28.23 13.59 -18.09
N ILE A 288 28.38 14.13 -19.31
CA ILE A 288 29.06 15.39 -19.70
C ILE A 288 30.55 15.24 -20.10
N PRO A 289 31.02 15.93 -21.16
CA PRO A 289 30.37 16.98 -21.96
C PRO A 289 29.83 16.55 -23.33
#